data_AF-A0A0Q8ZQP1-F1
#
_entry.id   AF-A0A0Q8ZQP1-F1
#
_cell.length_a   1.000
_cell.length_b   1.000
_cell.length_c   1.000
_cell.angle_alpha   90.00
_cell.angle_beta   90.00
_cell.angle_gamma   90.00
#
_symmetry.space_group_name_H-M   'P 1'
#
loop_
_entity.id
_entity.type
_entity.pdbx_description
1 polymer ?
#
loop_
_entity_poly.entity_id
_entity_poly.type
_entity_poly.pdbx_seq_one_letter_code
_entity_poly.pdbx_strand_id
1 'polypeptide(L)' 'MTKATVIHIDGNDHGIILAGQPILDTQEGVLIIHREDGTSRTYNWDFVIGFYELDEDEFNTYLQESNNEH' A
#
# COMPACT_ATOMS: atom_id res chain seq x y z
N MET A 1 -15.74 1.23 5.14
CA MET A 1 -15.19 0.43 4.04
C MET A 1 -13.71 0.70 4.07
N THR A 2 -12.94 -0.26 4.55
CA THR A 2 -11.51 -0.05 4.79
C THR A 2 -10.78 -0.22 3.46
N LYS A 3 -10.36 0.89 2.86
CA LYS A 3 -9.55 0.87 1.64
C LYS A 3 -8.16 0.30 1.95
N ALA A 4 -7.59 -0.39 0.97
CA ALA A 4 -6.22 -0.88 1.05
C ALA A 4 -5.40 -0.37 -0.14
N THR A 5 -4.09 -0.28 0.06
CA THR A 5 -3.12 0.12 -0.96
C THR A 5 -2.06 -0.96 -1.05
N VAL A 6 -1.73 -1.39 -2.27
CA VAL A 6 -0.51 -2.15 -2.54
C VAL A 6 0.57 -1.18 -2.95
N ILE A 7 1.75 -1.32 -2.36
CA ILE A 7 2.96 -0.60 -2.78
C ILE A 7 4.01 -1.61 -3.25
N HIS A 8 4.67 -1.30 -4.36
CA HIS A 8 5.87 -2.00 -4.83
C HIS A 8 7.08 -1.14 -4.52
N ILE A 9 8.08 -1.73 -3.87
CA ILE A 9 9.32 -1.07 -3.47
C ILE A 9 10.47 -1.69 -4.26
N ASP A 10 11.37 -0.85 -4.77
CA ASP A 10 12.59 -1.29 -5.44
C ASP A 10 13.41 -2.24 -4.54
N GLY A 11 13.83 -3.37 -5.10
CA GLY A 11 14.53 -4.43 -4.37
C GLY A 11 13.68 -5.30 -3.46
N ASN A 12 12.35 -5.13 -3.44
CA ASN A 12 11.41 -6.09 -2.84
C ASN A 12 10.61 -6.79 -3.95
N ASP A 13 10.82 -8.11 -4.09
CA ASP A 13 10.13 -8.92 -5.11
C ASP A 13 8.61 -9.02 -4.85
N HIS A 14 8.15 -8.71 -3.64
CA HIS A 14 6.75 -8.78 -3.25
C HIS A 14 6.13 -7.40 -2.98
N GLY A 15 4.87 -7.23 -3.36
CA GLY A 15 4.06 -6.07 -2.98
C GLY A 15 3.72 -6.07 -1.50
N ILE A 16 3.76 -4.88 -0.90
CA ILE A 16 3.36 -4.67 0.49
C ILE A 16 1.93 -4.14 0.50
N ILE A 17 1.04 -4.86 1.18
CA ILE A 17 -0.36 -4.47 1.31
C ILE A 17 -0.55 -3.72 2.62
N LEU A 18 -1.20 -2.56 2.54
CA LEU A 18 -1.42 -1.69 3.68
C LEU A 18 -2.89 -1.26 3.70
N ALA A 19 -3.56 -1.47 4.84
CA ALA A 19 -4.81 -0.79 5.10
C ALA A 19 -4.56 0.72 5.13
N GLY A 20 -5.34 1.49 4.38
CA GLY A 20 -5.22 2.93 4.24
C GLY A 20 -5.21 3.40 2.78
N GLN A 21 -5.37 4.72 2.62
CA GLN A 21 -5.36 5.40 1.33
C GLN A 21 -3.98 5.99 1.02
N PRO A 22 -3.56 5.97 -0.25
CA PRO A 22 -2.32 6.60 -0.66
C PRO A 22 -2.51 8.10 -0.88
N ILE A 23 -1.54 8.89 -0.41
CA ILE A 23 -1.41 10.32 -0.66
C ILE A 23 0.02 10.55 -1.14
N LEU A 24 0.17 10.92 -2.42
CA LEU A 24 1.47 11.28 -2.98
C LEU A 24 1.75 12.75 -2.69
N ASP A 25 2.78 13.01 -1.88
CA ASP A 25 3.31 14.36 -1.68
C ASP A 25 4.55 14.55 -2.57
N THR A 26 4.34 15.22 -3.70
CA THR A 26 5.40 15.49 -4.67
C THR A 26 6.35 16.60 -4.26
N GLN A 27 5.99 17.41 -3.25
CA GLN A 27 6.88 18.46 -2.74
C GLN A 27 7.93 17.86 -1.81
N GLU A 28 7.50 16.95 -0.94
CA GLU A 28 8.38 16.28 0.03
C GLU A 28 9.00 14.97 -0.53
N GLY A 29 8.54 14.49 -1.69
CA GLY A 29 9.07 13.28 -2.32
C GLY A 29 8.69 12.01 -1.56
N VAL A 30 7.46 11.94 -1.04
CA VAL A 30 7.00 10.82 -0.22
C VAL A 30 5.62 10.32 -0.61
N LEU A 31 5.42 9.00 -0.47
CA LEU A 31 4.10 8.38 -0.48
C LEU A 31 3.65 8.13 0.95
N ILE A 32 2.49 8.69 1.31
CA ILE A 32 1.90 8.56 2.64
C ILE A 32 0.71 7.63 2.55
N ILE A 33 0.66 6.61 3.39
CA ILE A 33 -0.50 5.74 3.56
C ILE A 33 -1.25 6.20 4.81
N HIS A 34 -2.40 6.84 4.63
CA HIS A 34 -3.25 7.34 5.71
C HIS A 34 -4.32 6.32 6.07
N ARG A 35 -4.40 5.95 7.35
CA ARG A 35 -5.29 4.91 7.86
C ARG A 35 -6.53 5.51 8.52
N GLU A 36 -7.60 4.72 8.58
CA GLU A 36 -8.85 5.15 9.23
C GLU A 36 -8.69 5.38 10.75
N ASP A 37 -7.67 4.79 11.38
CA ASP A 37 -7.33 5.03 12.79
C ASP A 37 -6.61 6.38 13.02
N GLY A 38 -6.43 7.18 11.98
CA GLY A 38 -5.74 8.47 12.01
C GLY A 38 -4.21 8.37 12.00
N THR A 39 -3.66 7.15 12.02
CA THR A 39 -2.22 6.93 11.86
C THR A 39 -1.81 6.97 10.40
N SER A 40 -0.53 7.20 10.14
CA SER A 40 0.02 7.15 8.80
C SER A 40 1.37 6.44 8.75
N ARG A 41 1.70 5.92 7.57
CA ARG A 41 3.04 5.44 7.23
C ARG A 41 3.57 6.23 6.06
N THR A 42 4.82 6.65 6.13
CA THR A 42 5.49 7.42 5.08
C THR A 42 6.56 6.57 4.42
N TYR A 43 6.58 6.57 3.10
CA TYR A 43 7.54 5.86 2.25
C TYR A 43 8.27 6.87 1.37
N ASN A 44 9.58 6.71 1.20
CA ASN A 44 10.34 7.53 0.27
C ASN A 44 9.94 7.16 -1.17
N TRP A 45 9.48 8.16 -1.93
CA TRP A 45 8.97 7.99 -3.29
C TRP A 45 10.05 7.47 -4.26
N ASP A 46 11.32 7.80 -4.04
CA ASP A 46 12.42 7.35 -4.90
C ASP A 46 12.56 5.81 -4.93
N PHE A 47 12.09 5.13 -3.89
CA PHE A 47 12.10 3.66 -3.81
C PHE A 47 10.75 3.04 -4.16
N VAL A 48 9.68 3.82 -4.31
CA VAL A 48 8.37 3.30 -4.67
C VAL A 48 8.29 3.22 -6.20
N ILE A 49 8.29 2.01 -6.73
CA ILE A 49 8.22 1.77 -8.19
C ILE A 49 6.77 1.75 -8.69
N GLY A 50 5.79 1.65 -7.80
CA GLY A 50 4.38 1.77 -8.12
C GLY A 50 3.46 1.55 -6.92
N PHE A 51 2.24 2.04 -7.02
CA PHE A 51 1.17 1.75 -6.06
C PHE A 51 -0.19 1.73 -6.75
N TYR A 52 -1.14 1.00 -6.18
CA TYR A 52 -2.53 1.00 -6.61
C TYR A 52 -3.46 0.76 -5.40
N GLU A 53 -4.64 1.38 -5.45
CA GLU A 53 -5.72 1.14 -4.50
C GLU A 53 -6.36 -0.21 -4.82
N LEU A 54 -6.64 -0.99 -3.79
CA LEU A 54 -7.46 -2.20 -3.90
C LEU A 54 -8.90 -1.85 -3.52
N ASP A 55 -9.83 -2.31 -4.34
CA ASP A 55 -11.23 -2.40 -3.94
C ASP A 55 -11.42 -3.51 -2.88
N GLU A 56 -12.53 -3.47 -2.14
CA GLU A 56 -12.77 -4.40 -1.02
C GLU A 56 -12.75 -5.88 -1.45
N ASP A 57 -13.25 -6.18 -2.66
CA ASP A 57 -13.26 -7.54 -3.22
C ASP A 57 -11.86 -8.03 -3.59
N GLU A 58 -11.02 -7.14 -4.13
CA GLU A 58 -9.63 -7.46 -4.48
C GLU A 58 -8.78 -7.65 -3.22
N PHE A 59 -9.01 -6.84 -2.18
CA PHE A 59 -8.32 -6.97 -0.90
C PHE A 59 -8.54 -8.34 -0.25
N ASN A 60 -9.77 -8.83 -0.23
CA ASN A 60 -10.07 -10.15 0.33
C ASN A 60 -9.40 -11.28 -0.46
N THR A 61 -9.40 -11.16 -1.79
CA THR A 61 -8.73 -12.13 -2.67
C THR A 61 -7.23 -12.16 -2.41
N TYR A 62 -6.60 -10.98 -2.37
CA TYR A 62 -5.15 -10.85 -2.17
C TYR A 62 -4.70 -11.30 -0.78
N LEU A 63 -5.50 -11.01 0.26
CA LEU A 63 -5.25 -11.49 1.62
C LEU A 63 -5.34 -13.02 1.70
N GLN A 64 -6.24 -13.62 0.93
CA GLN A 64 -6.40 -15.06 0.88
C GLN A 64 -5.23 -15.73 0.14
N GLU A 65 -4.76 -15.14 -0.96
CA GLU A 65 -3.58 -15.62 -1.70
C GLU A 65 -2.30 -15.51 -0.86
N SER A 66 -2.07 -14.37 -0.20
CA SER A 66 -0.87 -14.16 0.63
C SER A 66 -0.80 -15.10 1.86
N ASN A 67 -1.95 -15.52 2.40
CA ASN A 67 -2.00 -16.53 3.47
C ASN A 67 -1.85 -17.97 2.98
N ASN A 68 -2.06 -18.24 1.69
CA ASN A 68 -1.97 -19.58 1.11
C ASN A 68 -0.55 -19.96 0.62
N GLU A 69 0.38 -19.01 0.63
CA GLU A 69 1.80 -19.23 0.29
C GLU A 69 2.68 -19.60 1.50
N HIS A 70 2.08 -20.04 2.62
CA HIS A 70 2.79 -20.53 3.81
C HIS A 70 2.75 -22.05 3.97
#